data_AF-A0A9E0IPQ0-F1
#
_entry.id   AF-A0A9E0IPQ0-F1
#
_cell.length_a   1.000
_cell.length_b   1.000
_cell.length_c   1.000
_cell.angle_alpha   90.00
_cell.angle_beta   90.00
_cell.angle_gamma   90.00
#
_symmetry.space_group_name_H-M   'P 1'
#
loop_
_entity.id
_entity.type
_entity.pdbx_description
1 polymer ?
#
loop_
_entity_poly.entity_id
_entity_poly.type
_entity_poly.pdbx_seq_one_letter_code
_entity_poly.pdbx_strand_id
1 'polypeptide(L)'
;MTERRDRSLGSALARLRTDGQLRRGLGRVAWRALGQAAAGRAAVGAAEVRAAIATLSQSSEGRIDVLATRAVAYLAHVIQHVVHQAGLGSTIFYDDDVLFDLGQPFVVLCPHVYPTLPGRYAAFQLEQSVSPRWFTPRTWDRLRRAERVLEYATANIPYLVEHGVDPSRIVHVPISTVPDYRGVLSEVFPHLAWPRQKTIDVMFYGDPHTPRRAAMLDQLRRRFTLRVVDKVFGPDLLRLLASARVVANIHYYEGALLETTRLSESLSLGVPVVSEVASDQDAHAELGDAIRFTPIGDAVAMGDAIAALLRDPRAETAQRAKVEHLVRTDTRFEDSLHALLQTWPE
;
A
#
# COMPACT_ATOMS: atom_id res chain seq x y z
N MET A 1 -30.37 -11.20 0.03
CA MET A 1 -30.33 -11.28 -1.46
C MET A 1 -30.60 -9.94 -2.12
N THR A 2 -31.62 -9.18 -1.69
CA THR A 2 -31.97 -7.83 -2.17
C THR A 2 -30.85 -6.80 -1.98
N GLU A 3 -30.29 -6.70 -0.78
CA GLU A 3 -29.26 -5.70 -0.44
C GLU A 3 -27.90 -5.91 -1.16
N ARG A 4 -27.60 -7.15 -1.56
CA ARG A 4 -26.42 -7.50 -2.37
C ARG A 4 -26.64 -7.13 -3.85
N ARG A 5 -27.90 -7.17 -4.29
CA ARG A 5 -28.34 -6.86 -5.66
C ARG A 5 -28.40 -5.35 -5.91
N ASP A 6 -28.82 -4.57 -4.91
CA ASP A 6 -28.83 -3.10 -4.99
C ASP A 6 -27.40 -2.53 -5.00
N ARG A 7 -26.49 -3.11 -4.21
CA ARG A 7 -25.06 -2.77 -4.25
C ARG A 7 -24.39 -3.06 -5.59
N SER A 8 -24.70 -4.20 -6.22
CA SER A 8 -24.11 -4.54 -7.51
C SER A 8 -24.63 -3.65 -8.65
N LEU A 9 -25.91 -3.25 -8.62
CA LEU A 9 -26.49 -2.31 -9.60
C LEU A 9 -25.91 -0.90 -9.48
N GLY A 10 -25.74 -0.39 -8.26
CA GLY A 10 -25.08 0.89 -8.01
C GLY A 10 -23.63 0.88 -8.49
N SER A 11 -22.90 -0.19 -8.17
CA SER A 11 -21.50 -0.40 -8.58
C SER A 11 -21.36 -0.48 -10.10
N ALA A 12 -22.23 -1.26 -10.76
CA ALA A 12 -22.31 -1.38 -12.21
C ALA A 12 -22.48 -0.03 -12.92
N LEU A 13 -23.45 0.77 -12.48
CA LEU A 13 -23.74 2.07 -13.09
C LEU A 13 -22.59 3.06 -12.94
N ALA A 14 -21.93 3.07 -11.79
CA ALA A 14 -20.85 4.00 -11.54
C ALA A 14 -19.57 3.61 -12.30
N ARG A 15 -19.24 2.31 -12.41
CA ARG A 15 -18.13 1.83 -13.28
C ARG A 15 -18.32 2.19 -14.75
N LEU A 16 -19.56 2.11 -15.24
CA LEU A 16 -19.89 2.50 -16.61
C LEU A 16 -19.84 4.01 -16.88
N ARG A 17 -19.83 4.85 -15.84
CA ARG A 17 -19.60 6.30 -16.01
C ARG A 17 -18.13 6.63 -16.21
N THR A 18 -17.24 5.86 -15.59
CA THR A 18 -15.79 6.07 -15.62
C THR A 18 -15.10 5.30 -16.73
N ASP A 19 -15.60 4.11 -17.09
CA ASP A 19 -15.04 3.28 -18.16
C ASP A 19 -15.81 3.44 -19.48
N GLY A 20 -15.30 4.35 -20.31
CA GLY A 20 -15.89 4.67 -21.62
C GLY A 20 -15.78 3.54 -22.66
N GLN A 21 -14.90 2.55 -22.48
CA GLN A 21 -14.84 1.37 -23.35
C GLN A 21 -15.92 0.36 -22.95
N LEU A 22 -16.03 0.06 -21.66
CA LEU A 22 -17.10 -0.79 -21.12
C LEU A 22 -18.49 -0.23 -21.44
N ARG A 23 -18.67 1.09 -21.33
CA ARG A 23 -19.93 1.76 -21.69
C ARG A 23 -20.29 1.64 -23.17
N ARG A 24 -19.29 1.60 -24.05
CA ARG A 24 -19.49 1.36 -25.49
C ARG A 24 -19.87 -0.10 -25.77
N GLY A 25 -19.28 -1.04 -25.04
CA GLY A 25 -19.57 -2.48 -25.15
C GLY A 25 -20.98 -2.89 -24.70
N LEU A 26 -21.51 -2.28 -23.63
CA LEU A 26 -22.83 -2.66 -23.10
C LEU A 26 -24.03 -2.20 -23.95
N GLY A 27 -23.85 -1.24 -24.87
CA GLY A 27 -24.94 -0.72 -25.70
C GLY A 27 -25.98 0.14 -24.92
N ARG A 28 -26.70 1.01 -25.64
CA ARG A 28 -27.60 2.02 -25.02
C ARG A 28 -28.81 1.43 -24.28
N VAL A 29 -29.25 0.23 -24.66
CA VAL A 29 -30.43 -0.44 -24.09
C VAL A 29 -30.13 -1.00 -22.70
N ALA A 30 -29.01 -1.72 -22.55
CA ALA A 30 -28.56 -2.23 -21.27
C ALA A 30 -28.24 -1.11 -20.26
N TRP A 31 -27.67 0.00 -20.75
CA TRP A 31 -27.42 1.20 -19.95
C TRP A 31 -28.70 1.80 -19.35
N ARG A 32 -29.74 1.96 -20.17
CA ARG A 32 -31.05 2.45 -19.71
C ARG A 32 -31.71 1.48 -18.75
N ALA A 33 -31.57 0.17 -18.97
CA ALA A 33 -32.10 -0.87 -18.11
C ALA A 33 -31.48 -0.84 -16.71
N LEU A 34 -30.15 -0.76 -16.61
CA LEU A 34 -29.44 -0.61 -15.34
C LEU A 34 -29.87 0.67 -14.60
N GLY A 35 -29.99 1.79 -15.32
CA GLY A 35 -30.38 3.08 -14.75
C GLY A 35 -31.79 3.09 -14.16
N GLN A 36 -32.74 2.41 -14.81
CA GLN A 36 -34.12 2.30 -14.32
C GLN A 36 -34.24 1.29 -13.17
N ALA A 37 -33.49 0.18 -13.22
CA ALA A 37 -33.45 -0.81 -12.14
C ALA A 37 -32.89 -0.20 -10.84
N ALA A 38 -31.80 0.58 -10.92
CA ALA A 38 -31.25 1.28 -9.76
C ALA A 38 -32.17 2.38 -9.21
N ALA A 39 -33.08 2.91 -10.03
CA ALA A 39 -34.08 3.89 -9.62
C ALA A 39 -35.37 3.25 -9.05
N GLY A 40 -35.39 1.92 -8.83
CA GLY A 40 -36.55 1.20 -8.29
C GLY A 40 -37.76 1.16 -9.23
N ARG A 41 -37.58 1.46 -10.52
CA ARG A 41 -38.69 1.47 -11.49
C ARG A 41 -38.91 0.07 -12.02
N ALA A 42 -40.09 -0.50 -11.73
CA ALA A 42 -40.47 -1.89 -12.00
C ALA A 42 -40.59 -2.28 -13.50
N ALA A 43 -40.34 -1.35 -14.42
CA ALA A 43 -40.56 -1.56 -15.86
C ALA A 43 -39.26 -1.49 -16.66
N VAL A 44 -38.27 -2.35 -16.38
CA VAL A 44 -37.32 -2.78 -17.41
C VAL A 44 -37.00 -4.26 -17.25
N GLY A 45 -36.95 -4.96 -18.38
CA GLY A 45 -36.84 -6.39 -18.45
C GLY A 45 -35.67 -6.92 -17.63
N ALA A 46 -36.02 -7.79 -16.69
CA ALA A 46 -35.06 -8.45 -15.82
C ALA A 46 -34.03 -9.25 -16.63
N ALA A 47 -34.34 -9.62 -17.88
CA ALA A 47 -33.40 -10.28 -18.80
C ALA A 47 -32.29 -9.33 -19.25
N GLU A 48 -32.60 -8.07 -19.56
CA GLU A 48 -31.65 -7.04 -20.00
C GLU A 48 -30.77 -6.58 -18.84
N VAL A 49 -31.34 -6.45 -17.63
CA VAL A 49 -30.56 -6.19 -16.42
C VAL A 49 -29.65 -7.37 -16.10
N ARG A 50 -30.15 -8.62 -16.21
CA ARG A 50 -29.31 -9.83 -16.03
C ARG A 50 -28.22 -9.93 -17.09
N ALA A 51 -28.51 -9.63 -18.35
CA ALA A 51 -27.54 -9.63 -19.43
C ALA A 51 -26.49 -8.54 -19.22
N ALA A 52 -26.88 -7.34 -18.80
CA ALA A 52 -25.98 -6.24 -18.48
C ALA A 52 -25.06 -6.59 -17.30
N ILE A 53 -25.62 -7.14 -16.22
CA ILE A 53 -24.85 -7.64 -15.07
C ILE A 53 -23.92 -8.77 -15.53
N ALA A 54 -24.38 -9.70 -16.37
CA ALA A 54 -23.56 -10.79 -16.88
C ALA A 54 -22.40 -10.29 -17.76
N THR A 55 -22.62 -9.32 -18.65
CA THR A 55 -21.55 -8.66 -19.43
C THR A 55 -20.57 -7.91 -18.51
N LEU A 56 -21.06 -7.25 -17.46
CA LEU A 56 -20.23 -6.58 -16.48
C LEU A 56 -19.43 -7.57 -15.61
N SER A 57 -20.02 -8.70 -15.25
CA SER A 57 -19.34 -9.77 -14.52
C SER A 57 -18.32 -10.51 -15.41
N GLN A 58 -18.60 -10.71 -16.70
CA GLN A 58 -17.58 -11.17 -17.66
C GLN A 58 -16.44 -10.17 -17.78
N SER A 59 -16.73 -8.86 -17.74
CA SER A 59 -15.66 -7.86 -17.69
C SER A 59 -14.83 -7.90 -16.41
N SER A 60 -15.30 -8.59 -15.36
CA SER A 60 -14.64 -8.80 -14.08
C SER A 60 -13.79 -10.08 -14.01
N GLU A 61 -13.87 -10.96 -15.02
CA GLU A 61 -12.97 -12.10 -15.19
C GLU A 61 -11.55 -11.63 -15.53
N GLY A 62 -10.54 -12.33 -15.02
CA GLY A 62 -9.13 -12.00 -15.27
C GLY A 62 -8.70 -10.67 -14.63
N ARG A 63 -9.25 -10.32 -13.46
CA ARG A 63 -8.90 -9.08 -12.74
C ARG A 63 -8.72 -9.29 -11.26
N ILE A 64 -7.86 -8.47 -10.65
CA ILE A 64 -7.75 -8.31 -9.20
C ILE A 64 -7.61 -6.83 -8.90
N ASP A 65 -8.57 -6.26 -8.18
CA ASP A 65 -8.55 -4.83 -7.84
C ASP A 65 -7.89 -4.61 -6.47
N VAL A 66 -7.49 -3.37 -6.19
CA VAL A 66 -6.81 -3.00 -4.93
C VAL A 66 -7.62 -1.95 -4.21
N LEU A 67 -7.89 -2.14 -2.92
CA LEU A 67 -8.50 -1.13 -2.05
C LEU A 67 -7.47 -0.67 -1.01
N ALA A 68 -7.11 0.61 -1.04
CA ALA A 68 -6.07 1.18 -0.21
C ALA A 68 -6.48 2.54 0.36
N THR A 69 -5.83 2.98 1.44
CA THR A 69 -5.83 4.40 1.80
C THR A 69 -4.68 5.09 1.10
N ARG A 70 -4.76 6.42 0.95
CA ARG A 70 -3.65 7.19 0.39
C ARG A 70 -2.34 7.06 1.21
N ALA A 71 -2.43 6.70 2.49
CA ALA A 71 -1.28 6.51 3.37
C ALA A 71 -0.41 5.28 3.03
N VAL A 72 -0.96 4.32 2.29
CA VAL A 72 -0.25 3.10 1.87
C VAL A 72 -0.25 2.96 0.34
N ALA A 73 -0.34 4.10 -0.37
CA ALA A 73 -0.41 4.15 -1.83
C ALA A 73 0.78 3.45 -2.50
N TYR A 74 1.98 3.49 -1.91
CA TYR A 74 3.14 2.72 -2.35
C TYR A 74 2.79 1.25 -2.61
N LEU A 75 2.29 0.55 -1.60
CA LEU A 75 1.92 -0.86 -1.72
C LEU A 75 0.83 -1.08 -2.77
N ALA A 76 -0.14 -0.18 -2.86
CA ALA A 76 -1.20 -0.28 -3.84
C ALA A 76 -0.67 -0.23 -5.28
N HIS A 77 0.26 0.68 -5.57
CA HIS A 77 0.91 0.76 -6.89
C HIS A 77 1.72 -0.48 -7.21
N VAL A 78 2.48 -1.00 -6.24
CA VAL A 78 3.30 -2.20 -6.45
C VAL A 78 2.42 -3.43 -6.68
N ILE A 79 1.38 -3.62 -5.86
CA ILE A 79 0.43 -4.73 -6.03
C ILE A 79 -0.21 -4.64 -7.43
N GLN A 80 -0.68 -3.45 -7.84
CA GLN A 80 -1.24 -3.26 -9.17
C GLN A 80 -0.24 -3.62 -10.27
N HIS A 81 1.02 -3.19 -10.14
CA HIS A 81 2.09 -3.51 -11.08
C HIS A 81 2.30 -5.02 -11.23
N VAL A 82 2.39 -5.76 -10.12
CA VAL A 82 2.55 -7.22 -10.12
C VAL A 82 1.32 -7.91 -10.73
N VAL A 83 0.11 -7.41 -10.46
CA VAL A 83 -1.12 -7.92 -11.07
C VAL A 83 -1.10 -7.72 -12.60
N HIS A 84 -0.64 -6.56 -13.08
CA HIS A 84 -0.48 -6.31 -14.52
C HIS A 84 0.59 -7.22 -15.15
N GLN A 85 1.73 -7.45 -14.46
CA GLN A 85 2.76 -8.38 -14.92
C GLN A 85 2.25 -9.83 -15.02
N ALA A 86 1.30 -10.22 -14.17
CA ALA A 86 0.60 -11.50 -14.25
C ALA A 86 -0.45 -11.58 -15.40
N GLY A 87 -0.60 -10.52 -16.21
CA GLY A 87 -1.54 -10.46 -17.32
C GLY A 87 -2.99 -10.20 -16.91
N LEU A 88 -3.23 -9.77 -15.66
CA LEU A 88 -4.55 -9.48 -15.12
C LEU A 88 -4.85 -7.98 -15.17
N GLY A 89 -6.12 -7.62 -15.26
CA GLY A 89 -6.56 -6.23 -15.12
C GLY A 89 -6.63 -5.80 -13.66
N SER A 90 -6.33 -4.54 -13.35
CA SER A 90 -6.43 -4.04 -11.97
C SER A 90 -6.76 -2.54 -11.89
N THR A 91 -7.60 -2.17 -10.93
CA THR A 91 -7.88 -0.79 -10.55
C THR A 91 -7.58 -0.57 -9.08
N ILE A 92 -6.90 0.53 -8.75
CA ILE A 92 -6.74 0.98 -7.37
C ILE A 92 -7.92 1.88 -7.01
N PHE A 93 -8.55 1.57 -5.89
CA PHE A 93 -9.57 2.37 -5.22
C PHE A 93 -8.98 2.95 -3.94
N TYR A 94 -9.06 4.25 -3.77
CA TYR A 94 -8.73 4.96 -2.55
C TYR A 94 -9.94 5.13 -1.63
N ASP A 95 -9.71 5.56 -0.40
CA ASP A 95 -10.68 5.65 0.69
C ASP A 95 -11.91 6.54 0.39
N ASP A 96 -11.77 7.48 -0.52
CA ASP A 96 -12.82 8.37 -1.03
C ASP A 96 -13.53 7.85 -2.29
N ASP A 97 -13.04 6.77 -2.89
CA ASP A 97 -13.58 6.24 -4.13
C ASP A 97 -14.85 5.41 -3.92
N VAL A 98 -15.73 5.45 -4.92
CA VAL A 98 -16.88 4.55 -4.97
C VAL A 98 -16.40 3.17 -5.39
N LEU A 99 -16.41 2.22 -4.46
CA LEU A 99 -16.03 0.83 -4.71
C LEU A 99 -16.97 0.18 -5.74
N PHE A 100 -16.40 -0.46 -6.76
CA PHE A 100 -17.17 -1.23 -7.75
C PHE A 100 -16.99 -2.73 -7.58
N ASP A 101 -17.77 -3.34 -6.69
CA ASP A 101 -17.74 -4.80 -6.47
C ASP A 101 -18.71 -5.52 -7.42
N LEU A 102 -18.14 -6.14 -8.47
CA LEU A 102 -18.87 -6.97 -9.44
C LEU A 102 -18.62 -8.47 -9.21
N GLY A 103 -17.97 -8.84 -8.11
CA GLY A 103 -17.58 -10.21 -7.78
C GLY A 103 -16.11 -10.56 -8.04
N GLN A 104 -15.31 -9.62 -8.55
CA GLN A 104 -13.86 -9.81 -8.68
C GLN A 104 -13.16 -9.84 -7.30
N PRO A 105 -12.02 -10.53 -7.18
CA PRO A 105 -11.19 -10.46 -5.98
C PRO A 105 -10.59 -9.07 -5.77
N PHE A 106 -10.43 -8.70 -4.50
CA PHE A 106 -9.71 -7.51 -4.09
C PHE A 106 -8.53 -7.82 -3.17
N VAL A 107 -7.40 -7.14 -3.34
CA VAL A 107 -6.42 -6.99 -2.25
C VAL A 107 -6.80 -5.75 -1.44
N VAL A 108 -7.14 -5.93 -0.17
CA VAL A 108 -7.57 -4.84 0.72
C VAL A 108 -6.47 -4.54 1.72
N LEU A 109 -5.88 -3.35 1.63
CA LEU A 109 -4.83 -2.87 2.53
C LEU A 109 -5.43 -2.17 3.74
N CYS A 110 -4.96 -2.52 4.94
CA CYS A 110 -5.50 -2.00 6.21
C CYS A 110 -7.01 -2.24 6.33
N PRO A 111 -7.52 -3.48 6.23
CA PRO A 111 -8.95 -3.75 6.12
C PRO A 111 -9.78 -3.21 7.29
N HIS A 112 -9.18 -2.92 8.45
CA HIS A 112 -9.86 -2.37 9.63
C HIS A 112 -10.36 -0.92 9.46
N VAL A 113 -9.82 -0.15 8.52
CA VAL A 113 -10.17 1.28 8.37
C VAL A 113 -11.48 1.52 7.63
N TYR A 114 -11.90 0.60 6.75
CA TYR A 114 -13.05 0.85 5.89
C TYR A 114 -14.38 0.61 6.60
N PRO A 115 -15.48 1.31 6.24
CA PRO A 115 -16.81 0.99 6.75
C PRO A 115 -17.29 -0.37 6.23
N THR A 116 -17.14 -0.60 4.92
CA THR A 116 -17.57 -1.81 4.20
C THR A 116 -16.40 -2.38 3.40
N LEU A 117 -16.44 -3.69 3.14
CA LEU A 117 -15.44 -4.40 2.35
C LEU A 117 -16.09 -5.07 1.14
N PRO A 118 -15.31 -5.34 0.06
CA PRO A 118 -15.75 -6.18 -1.05
C PRO A 118 -16.19 -7.57 -0.60
N GLY A 119 -17.00 -8.23 -1.41
CA GLY A 119 -17.51 -9.58 -1.15
C GLY A 119 -16.41 -10.65 -1.15
N ARG A 120 -15.37 -10.47 -1.96
CA ARG A 120 -14.20 -11.35 -2.08
C ARG A 120 -12.94 -10.53 -1.88
N TYR A 121 -12.12 -10.89 -0.90
CA TYR A 121 -10.87 -10.16 -0.64
C TYR A 121 -9.80 -10.99 0.06
N ALA A 122 -8.55 -10.68 -0.26
CA ALA A 122 -7.41 -10.92 0.61
C ALA A 122 -7.19 -9.67 1.47
N ALA A 123 -7.00 -9.88 2.76
CA ALA A 123 -6.68 -8.83 3.71
C ALA A 123 -5.17 -8.66 3.82
N PHE A 124 -4.61 -7.55 3.35
CA PHE A 124 -3.24 -7.18 3.69
C PHE A 124 -3.24 -6.47 5.05
N GLN A 125 -2.83 -7.20 6.07
CA GLN A 125 -2.69 -6.74 7.44
C GLN A 125 -1.36 -5.94 7.54
N LEU A 126 -1.41 -4.68 8.00
CA LEU A 126 -0.23 -3.80 8.15
C LEU A 126 -0.01 -3.24 9.57
N GLU A 127 -0.82 -3.64 10.54
CA GLU A 127 -0.66 -3.31 11.97
C GLU A 127 0.35 -4.22 12.67
N GLN A 128 0.97 -3.70 13.73
CA GLN A 128 1.99 -4.43 14.50
C GLN A 128 1.37 -5.09 15.73
N SER A 129 1.65 -6.38 15.93
CA SER A 129 1.19 -7.16 17.11
C SER A 129 1.76 -6.64 18.44
N VAL A 130 2.82 -5.84 18.40
CA VAL A 130 3.39 -5.15 19.57
C VAL A 130 2.42 -4.13 20.21
N SER A 131 1.33 -3.78 19.51
CA SER A 131 0.27 -2.93 20.03
C SER A 131 -1.12 -3.47 19.69
N PRO A 132 -1.99 -3.74 20.69
CA PRO A 132 -3.35 -4.21 20.44
C PRO A 132 -4.29 -3.10 19.92
N ARG A 133 -3.80 -1.85 19.81
CA ARG A 133 -4.60 -0.64 19.53
C ARG A 133 -5.56 -0.80 18.35
N TRP A 134 -5.13 -1.48 17.29
CA TRP A 134 -5.89 -1.61 16.04
C TRP A 134 -6.53 -3.00 15.86
N PHE A 135 -6.30 -3.91 16.81
CA PHE A 135 -6.84 -5.27 16.83
C PHE A 135 -8.17 -5.34 17.59
N THR A 136 -9.19 -4.68 17.02
CA THR A 136 -10.56 -4.68 17.57
C THR A 136 -11.33 -5.95 17.18
N PRO A 137 -12.45 -6.28 17.85
CA PRO A 137 -13.33 -7.39 17.42
C PRO A 137 -13.72 -7.31 15.94
N ARG A 138 -13.98 -6.09 15.44
CA ARG A 138 -14.27 -5.83 14.02
C ARG A 138 -13.08 -6.15 13.12
N THR A 139 -11.87 -5.80 13.54
CA THR A 139 -10.64 -6.15 12.82
C THR A 139 -10.51 -7.66 12.70
N TRP A 140 -10.68 -8.39 13.80
CA TRP A 140 -10.59 -9.85 13.82
C TRP A 140 -11.63 -10.52 12.92
N ASP A 141 -12.88 -10.08 12.97
CA ASP A 141 -13.93 -10.59 12.09
C ASP A 141 -13.61 -10.40 10.60
N ARG A 142 -12.92 -9.32 10.24
CA ARG A 142 -12.48 -9.08 8.87
C ARG A 142 -11.37 -10.03 8.47
N LEU A 143 -10.34 -10.18 9.30
CA LEU A 143 -9.23 -11.10 9.01
C LEU A 143 -9.72 -12.55 8.88
N ARG A 144 -10.62 -13.00 9.76
CA ARG A 144 -11.19 -14.37 9.71
C ARG A 144 -12.07 -14.62 8.48
N ARG A 145 -12.71 -13.58 7.93
CA ARG A 145 -13.58 -13.69 6.73
C ARG A 145 -12.81 -13.56 5.42
N ALA A 146 -11.58 -13.05 5.44
CA ALA A 146 -10.77 -12.92 4.25
C ALA A 146 -10.49 -14.29 3.62
N GLU A 147 -10.38 -14.33 2.29
CA GLU A 147 -9.99 -15.53 1.55
C GLU A 147 -8.51 -15.87 1.82
N ARG A 148 -7.69 -14.83 2.02
CA ARG A 148 -6.29 -14.87 2.43
C ARG A 148 -5.99 -13.72 3.38
N VAL A 149 -5.04 -13.89 4.28
CA VAL A 149 -4.48 -12.84 5.13
C VAL A 149 -3.00 -12.70 4.75
N LEU A 150 -2.66 -11.58 4.12
CA LEU A 150 -1.28 -11.26 3.76
C LEU A 150 -0.66 -10.55 4.95
N GLU A 151 0.45 -11.09 5.44
CA GLU A 151 1.18 -10.59 6.60
C GLU A 151 2.61 -10.28 6.20
N TYR A 152 3.10 -9.09 6.55
CA TYR A 152 4.44 -8.65 6.15
C TYR A 152 5.53 -9.08 7.14
N ALA A 153 5.18 -9.23 8.42
CA ALA A 153 6.10 -9.57 9.49
C ALA A 153 5.78 -10.95 10.07
N THR A 154 6.73 -11.87 10.00
CA THR A 154 6.56 -13.21 10.59
C THR A 154 6.31 -13.16 12.10
N ALA A 155 6.84 -12.14 12.78
CA ALA A 155 6.58 -11.86 14.20
C ALA A 155 5.10 -11.61 14.54
N ASN A 156 4.27 -11.19 13.58
CA ASN A 156 2.83 -11.02 13.77
C ASN A 156 2.06 -12.34 13.73
N ILE A 157 2.56 -13.36 13.02
CA ILE A 157 1.82 -14.57 12.69
C ILE A 157 1.31 -15.31 13.95
N PRO A 158 2.12 -15.56 15.00
CA PRO A 158 1.64 -16.24 16.21
C PRO A 158 0.45 -15.51 16.85
N TYR A 159 0.51 -14.18 16.88
CA TYR A 159 -0.55 -13.35 17.44
C TYR A 159 -1.85 -13.46 16.63
N LEU A 160 -1.77 -13.48 15.29
CA LEU A 160 -2.95 -13.69 14.44
C LEU A 160 -3.60 -15.07 14.67
N VAL A 161 -2.78 -16.12 14.77
CA VAL A 161 -3.24 -17.50 14.98
C VAL A 161 -3.91 -17.66 16.35
N GLU A 162 -3.31 -17.12 17.40
CA GLU A 162 -3.88 -17.12 18.76
C GLU A 162 -5.27 -16.47 18.78
N HIS A 163 -5.49 -15.47 17.92
CA HIS A 163 -6.77 -14.77 17.78
C HIS A 163 -7.70 -15.40 16.72
N GLY A 164 -7.44 -16.66 16.34
CA GLY A 164 -8.34 -17.47 15.53
C GLY A 164 -8.34 -17.14 14.04
N VAL A 165 -7.29 -16.50 13.53
CA VAL A 165 -7.03 -16.47 12.08
C VAL A 165 -6.50 -17.85 11.67
N ASP A 166 -7.16 -18.46 10.68
CA ASP A 166 -6.79 -19.78 10.15
C ASP A 166 -5.35 -19.75 9.57
N PRO A 167 -4.40 -20.50 10.13
CA PRO A 167 -3.02 -20.51 9.66
C PRO A 167 -2.88 -20.86 8.18
N SER A 168 -3.78 -21.69 7.62
CA SER A 168 -3.75 -22.08 6.20
C SER A 168 -4.11 -20.95 5.24
N ARG A 169 -4.67 -19.86 5.77
CA ARG A 169 -5.01 -18.64 5.01
C ARG A 169 -3.97 -17.53 5.16
N ILE A 170 -3.05 -17.66 6.11
CA ILE A 170 -2.00 -16.66 6.33
C ILE A 170 -0.88 -16.91 5.31
N VAL A 171 -0.57 -15.87 4.53
CA VAL A 171 0.52 -15.89 3.56
C VAL A 171 1.51 -14.81 3.97
N HIS A 172 2.78 -15.19 4.17
CA HIS A 172 3.84 -14.22 4.44
C HIS A 172 4.23 -13.52 3.13
N VAL A 173 4.06 -12.20 3.10
CA VAL A 173 4.33 -11.34 1.95
C VAL A 173 5.22 -10.18 2.45
N PRO A 174 6.55 -10.37 2.51
CA PRO A 174 7.46 -9.36 3.04
C PRO A 174 7.46 -8.12 2.14
N ILE A 175 7.22 -6.94 2.71
CA ILE A 175 7.23 -5.69 1.96
C ILE A 175 8.66 -5.32 1.60
N SER A 176 8.95 -5.26 0.29
CA SER A 176 10.26 -4.91 -0.25
C SER A 176 10.20 -3.69 -1.17
N THR A 177 11.39 -3.26 -1.61
CA THR A 177 11.57 -2.27 -2.67
C THR A 177 11.14 -2.78 -4.03
N VAL A 178 10.92 -1.86 -4.98
CA VAL A 178 10.56 -2.17 -6.37
C VAL A 178 11.53 -1.51 -7.36
N PRO A 179 12.10 -2.28 -8.30
CA PRO A 179 12.87 -1.73 -9.41
C PRO A 179 12.06 -0.72 -10.23
N ASP A 180 12.69 0.38 -10.64
CA ASP A 180 12.07 1.41 -11.48
C ASP A 180 10.68 1.87 -11.00
N TYR A 181 10.54 2.15 -9.70
CA TYR A 181 9.28 2.63 -9.15
C TYR A 181 8.79 3.94 -9.81
N ARG A 182 9.70 4.73 -10.41
CA ARG A 182 9.30 5.89 -11.24
C ARG A 182 8.59 5.47 -12.52
N GLY A 183 9.03 4.40 -13.17
CA GLY A 183 8.33 3.75 -14.29
C GLY A 183 6.94 3.26 -13.88
N VAL A 184 6.83 2.54 -12.76
CA VAL A 184 5.53 2.12 -12.20
C VAL A 184 4.60 3.31 -11.99
N LEU A 185 5.11 4.39 -11.40
CA LEU A 185 4.34 5.62 -11.17
C LEU A 185 3.96 6.36 -12.46
N SER A 186 4.63 6.12 -13.59
CA SER A 186 4.26 6.74 -14.87
C SER A 186 2.94 6.18 -15.43
N GLU A 187 2.61 4.93 -15.07
CA GLU A 187 1.31 4.32 -15.40
C GLU A 187 0.18 4.93 -14.56
N VAL A 188 0.46 5.20 -13.28
CA VAL A 188 -0.53 5.75 -12.32
C VAL A 188 -0.66 7.27 -12.45
N PHE A 189 0.44 7.98 -12.65
CA PHE A 189 0.54 9.43 -12.73
C PHE A 189 1.34 9.88 -13.98
N PRO A 190 0.76 9.80 -15.19
CA PRO A 190 1.47 10.04 -16.45
C PRO A 190 2.02 11.47 -16.63
N HIS A 191 1.59 12.41 -15.78
CA HIS A 191 2.01 13.81 -15.80
C HIS A 191 2.79 14.22 -14.54
N LEU A 192 3.23 13.25 -13.73
CA LEU A 192 4.04 13.54 -12.54
C LEU A 192 5.41 14.10 -12.94
N ALA A 193 5.60 15.40 -12.72
CA ALA A 193 6.90 16.05 -12.88
C ALA A 193 7.78 15.79 -11.65
N TRP A 194 8.98 15.27 -11.90
CA TRP A 194 9.98 15.00 -10.86
C TRP A 194 10.91 16.20 -10.61
N PRO A 195 11.31 16.46 -9.36
CA PRO A 195 12.30 17.48 -9.05
C PRO A 195 13.66 17.12 -9.68
N ARG A 196 14.34 18.13 -10.23
CA ARG A 196 15.66 17.98 -10.87
C ARG A 196 16.83 18.03 -9.88
N GLN A 197 16.60 18.57 -8.68
CA GLN A 197 17.62 18.77 -7.66
C GLN A 197 17.08 18.31 -6.30
N LYS A 198 17.98 17.82 -5.45
CA LYS A 198 17.69 17.56 -4.05
C LYS A 198 17.74 18.89 -3.28
N THR A 199 16.61 19.34 -2.76
CA THR A 199 16.48 20.63 -2.04
C THR A 199 16.18 20.44 -0.56
N ILE A 200 15.98 19.21 -0.10
CA ILE A 200 15.74 18.86 1.29
C ILE A 200 16.93 18.02 1.77
N ASP A 201 17.68 18.51 2.76
CA ASP A 201 18.80 17.74 3.32
C ASP A 201 18.28 16.53 4.10
N VAL A 202 17.44 16.77 5.11
CA VAL A 202 16.87 15.73 5.97
C VAL A 202 15.35 15.82 5.94
N MET A 203 14.69 14.68 5.70
CA MET A 203 13.25 14.57 5.75
C MET A 203 12.81 13.52 6.78
N PHE A 204 11.77 13.82 7.54
CA PHE A 204 10.97 12.83 8.25
C PHE A 204 9.54 12.91 7.71
N TYR A 205 8.86 11.76 7.58
CA TYR A 205 7.46 11.72 7.20
C TYR A 205 6.68 10.65 7.97
N GLY A 206 5.47 11.00 8.38
CA GLY A 206 4.64 10.22 9.31
C GLY A 206 4.09 11.11 10.43
N ASP A 207 3.33 10.53 11.36
CA ASP A 207 2.79 11.27 12.52
C ASP A 207 3.94 11.75 13.43
N PRO A 208 4.19 13.08 13.54
CA PRO A 208 5.28 13.62 14.35
C PRO A 208 4.88 13.89 15.81
N HIS A 209 3.60 13.73 16.16
CA HIS A 209 3.02 14.30 17.39
C HIS A 209 3.12 13.38 18.61
N THR A 210 3.66 12.18 18.46
CA THR A 210 3.95 11.34 19.64
C THR A 210 5.05 11.99 20.48
N PRO A 211 4.99 11.95 21.82
CA PRO A 211 6.02 12.56 22.67
C PRO A 211 7.44 12.12 22.31
N ARG A 212 7.57 10.83 21.96
CA ARG A 212 8.84 10.23 21.52
C ARG A 212 9.35 10.80 20.20
N ARG A 213 8.52 10.84 19.16
CA ARG A 213 8.93 11.39 17.86
C ARG A 213 9.20 12.88 17.97
N ALA A 214 8.37 13.63 18.69
CA ALA A 214 8.59 15.05 18.94
C ALA A 214 9.98 15.30 19.57
N ALA A 215 10.34 14.55 20.62
CA ALA A 215 11.64 14.67 21.27
C ALA A 215 12.82 14.37 20.32
N MET A 216 12.75 13.28 19.54
CA MET A 216 13.77 12.93 18.55
C MET A 216 13.91 14.01 17.47
N LEU A 217 12.78 14.45 16.90
CA LEU A 217 12.75 15.46 15.83
C LEU A 217 13.29 16.82 16.32
N ASP A 218 13.01 17.20 17.57
CA ASP A 218 13.53 18.44 18.15
C ASP A 218 15.05 18.41 18.35
N GLN A 219 15.62 17.24 18.68
CA GLN A 219 17.08 17.10 18.71
C GLN A 219 17.71 17.18 17.31
N LEU A 220 17.09 16.53 16.31
CA LEU A 220 17.57 16.60 14.93
C LEU A 220 17.48 18.02 14.34
N ARG A 221 16.41 18.77 14.64
CA ARG A 221 16.23 20.17 14.20
C ARG A 221 17.32 21.12 14.69
N ARG A 222 17.96 20.81 15.82
CA ARG A 222 19.09 21.61 16.33
C ARG A 222 20.35 21.47 15.48
N ARG A 223 20.43 20.42 14.66
CA ARG A 223 21.61 20.05 13.87
C ARG A 223 21.42 20.21 12.36
N PHE A 224 20.17 20.12 11.88
CA PHE A 224 19.86 20.11 10.45
C PHE A 224 18.62 20.94 10.13
N THR A 225 18.55 21.41 8.89
CA THR A 225 17.31 21.87 8.27
C THR A 225 16.40 20.66 8.01
N LEU A 226 15.61 20.29 9.02
CA LEU A 226 14.72 19.14 8.98
C LEU A 226 13.35 19.49 8.40
N ARG A 227 12.99 18.84 7.29
CA ARG A 227 11.61 18.86 6.77
C ARG A 227 10.80 17.76 7.44
N VAL A 228 9.78 18.15 8.20
CA VAL A 228 8.78 17.22 8.76
C VAL A 228 7.52 17.27 7.91
N VAL A 229 7.06 16.10 7.46
CA VAL A 229 5.92 15.93 6.56
C VAL A 229 4.84 15.09 7.24
N ASP A 230 3.68 15.69 7.48
CA ASP A 230 2.53 15.08 8.16
C ASP A 230 1.31 15.12 7.22
N LYS A 231 0.61 13.98 7.08
CA LYS A 231 -0.61 13.83 6.27
C LYS A 231 -0.50 14.32 4.81
N VAL A 232 0.68 14.19 4.20
CA VAL A 232 0.87 14.41 2.76
C VAL A 232 1.05 13.05 2.08
N PHE A 233 0.35 12.84 0.96
CA PHE A 233 0.30 11.56 0.26
C PHE A 233 0.37 11.75 -1.25
N GLY A 234 0.52 10.64 -1.99
CA GLY A 234 0.46 10.63 -3.45
C GLY A 234 1.54 11.50 -4.10
N PRO A 235 1.25 12.15 -5.25
CA PRO A 235 2.23 12.94 -6.00
C PRO A 235 3.00 13.99 -5.19
N ASP A 236 2.38 14.60 -4.19
CA ASP A 236 3.04 15.61 -3.37
C ASP A 236 4.08 15.00 -2.42
N LEU A 237 3.76 13.88 -1.78
CA LEU A 237 4.73 13.13 -0.98
C LEU A 237 5.88 12.62 -1.85
N LEU A 238 5.57 12.07 -3.03
CA LEU A 238 6.56 11.55 -3.97
C LEU A 238 7.56 12.63 -4.40
N ARG A 239 7.10 13.86 -4.66
CA ARG A 239 7.99 14.99 -4.97
C ARG A 239 8.86 15.40 -3.79
N LEU A 240 8.32 15.37 -2.57
CA LEU A 240 9.08 15.68 -1.35
C LEU A 240 10.18 14.64 -1.11
N LEU A 241 9.84 13.34 -1.18
CA LEU A 241 10.81 12.25 -1.10
C LEU A 241 11.89 12.38 -2.19
N ALA A 242 11.48 12.60 -3.44
CA ALA A 242 12.40 12.79 -4.55
C ALA A 242 13.29 14.03 -4.38
N SER A 243 12.91 15.01 -3.57
CA SER A 243 13.72 16.19 -3.23
C SER A 243 14.64 15.97 -2.03
N ALA A 244 14.46 14.89 -1.25
CA ALA A 244 15.24 14.59 -0.05
C ALA A 244 16.60 13.93 -0.38
N ARG A 245 17.65 14.35 0.32
CA ARG A 245 18.97 13.70 0.29
C ARG A 245 18.96 12.46 1.17
N VAL A 246 18.41 12.55 2.39
CA VAL A 246 18.23 11.44 3.32
C VAL A 246 16.89 11.52 4.06
N VAL A 247 16.29 10.37 4.33
CA VAL A 247 15.13 10.23 5.20
C VAL A 247 15.56 9.72 6.58
N ALA A 248 15.06 10.34 7.64
CA ALA A 248 15.14 9.82 9.00
C ALA A 248 13.88 9.00 9.28
N ASN A 249 14.05 7.72 9.63
CA ASN A 249 12.97 6.85 10.07
C ASN A 249 13.02 6.68 11.59
N ILE A 250 11.96 7.14 12.26
CA ILE A 250 11.78 7.05 13.71
C ILE A 250 10.48 6.29 13.96
N HIS A 251 10.56 5.20 14.72
CA HIS A 251 9.41 4.34 14.95
C HIS A 251 8.31 5.05 15.74
N TYR A 252 7.05 4.66 15.50
CA TYR A 252 5.91 5.21 16.25
C TYR A 252 5.93 4.69 17.69
N TYR A 253 6.17 3.40 17.84
CA TYR A 253 6.31 2.70 19.13
C TYR A 253 7.78 2.51 19.49
N GLU A 254 8.07 2.48 20.78
CA GLU A 254 9.31 1.89 21.27
C GLU A 254 9.20 0.36 21.16
N GLY A 255 10.22 -0.30 20.62
CA GLY A 255 10.15 -1.75 20.32
C GLY A 255 9.26 -2.12 19.12
N ALA A 256 8.99 -1.17 18.22
CA ALA A 256 8.25 -1.43 16.98
C ALA A 256 8.93 -2.49 16.09
N LEU A 257 8.11 -3.19 15.32
CA LEU A 257 8.57 -3.89 14.12
C LEU A 257 9.07 -2.87 13.09
N LEU A 258 9.97 -3.30 12.21
CA LEU A 258 10.56 -2.42 11.22
C LEU A 258 9.47 -1.90 10.27
N GLU A 259 9.39 -0.57 10.11
CA GLU A 259 8.38 0.10 9.26
C GLU A 259 8.70 -0.07 7.75
N THR A 260 8.81 -1.31 7.26
CA THR A 260 9.21 -1.67 5.89
C THR A 260 8.35 -1.01 4.81
N THR A 261 7.07 -0.73 5.08
CA THR A 261 6.21 0.09 4.21
C THR A 261 6.82 1.46 3.91
N ARG A 262 7.28 2.18 4.95
CA ARG A 262 7.88 3.51 4.83
C ARG A 262 9.29 3.43 4.23
N LEU A 263 10.06 2.44 4.65
CA LEU A 263 11.43 2.27 4.16
C LEU A 263 11.42 1.99 2.66
N SER A 264 10.57 1.08 2.21
CA SER A 264 10.53 0.63 0.82
C SER A 264 10.09 1.74 -0.14
N GLU A 265 9.15 2.61 0.24
CA GLU A 265 8.76 3.76 -0.59
C GLU A 265 9.93 4.74 -0.81
N SER A 266 10.69 5.04 0.25
CA SER A 266 11.87 5.92 0.17
C SER A 266 12.99 5.28 -0.66
N LEU A 267 13.31 4.02 -0.37
CA LEU A 267 14.41 3.29 -1.00
C LEU A 267 14.12 3.05 -2.49
N SER A 268 12.89 2.75 -2.88
CA SER A 268 12.49 2.57 -4.29
C SER A 268 12.59 3.85 -5.11
N LEU A 269 12.57 5.02 -4.48
CA LEU A 269 12.88 6.31 -5.12
C LEU A 269 14.38 6.65 -5.10
N GLY A 270 15.23 5.72 -4.67
CA GLY A 270 16.68 5.88 -4.55
C GLY A 270 17.09 6.84 -3.44
N VAL A 271 16.24 7.04 -2.42
CA VAL A 271 16.50 7.96 -1.30
C VAL A 271 17.03 7.19 -0.10
N PRO A 272 18.29 7.41 0.31
CA PRO A 272 18.89 6.81 1.49
C PRO A 272 18.07 7.03 2.75
N VAL A 273 18.09 6.03 3.64
CA VAL A 273 17.41 6.08 4.93
C VAL A 273 18.40 5.87 6.07
N VAL A 274 18.25 6.68 7.13
CA VAL A 274 18.81 6.41 8.46
C VAL A 274 17.63 6.02 9.34
N SER A 275 17.66 4.81 9.91
CA SER A 275 16.55 4.26 10.70
C SER A 275 17.01 3.86 12.08
N GLU A 276 16.13 3.92 13.06
CA GLU A 276 16.31 3.13 14.27
C GLU A 276 16.26 1.64 13.95
N VAL A 277 16.95 0.82 14.74
CA VAL A 277 16.74 -0.64 14.74
C VAL A 277 15.33 -0.98 15.22
N ALA A 278 14.81 -2.13 14.77
CA ALA A 278 13.50 -2.65 15.15
C ALA A 278 13.60 -3.86 16.09
N SER A 279 12.49 -4.27 16.68
CA SER A 279 12.44 -5.48 17.52
C SER A 279 12.57 -6.79 16.73
N ASP A 280 12.26 -6.76 15.43
CA ASP A 280 12.41 -7.88 14.51
C ASP A 280 13.62 -7.72 13.56
N GLN A 281 14.65 -6.97 13.97
CA GLN A 281 15.80 -6.63 13.13
C GLN A 281 16.48 -7.84 12.47
N ASP A 282 16.49 -8.98 13.14
CA ASP A 282 17.09 -10.23 12.64
C ASP A 282 16.38 -10.76 11.38
N ALA A 283 15.13 -10.36 11.14
CA ALA A 283 14.36 -10.72 9.95
C ALA A 283 14.67 -9.84 8.71
N HIS A 284 15.52 -8.82 8.86
CA HIS A 284 15.77 -7.78 7.85
C HIS A 284 17.26 -7.60 7.52
N ALA A 285 18.04 -8.68 7.59
CA ALA A 285 19.50 -8.64 7.37
C ALA A 285 19.87 -8.07 5.99
N GLU A 286 19.06 -8.32 4.97
CA GLU A 286 19.22 -7.83 3.61
C GLU A 286 19.16 -6.29 3.49
N LEU A 287 18.50 -5.61 4.42
CA LEU A 287 18.43 -4.14 4.44
C LEU A 287 19.68 -3.50 5.06
N GLY A 288 20.52 -4.28 5.74
CA GLY A 288 21.60 -3.80 6.61
C GLY A 288 22.63 -2.90 5.92
N ASP A 289 22.91 -3.13 4.64
CA ASP A 289 23.84 -2.30 3.87
C ASP A 289 23.19 -1.04 3.29
N ALA A 290 21.92 -1.16 2.87
CA ALA A 290 21.18 -0.09 2.21
C ALA A 290 20.65 0.96 3.20
N ILE A 291 20.46 0.59 4.47
CA ILE A 291 19.97 1.46 5.55
C ILE A 291 21.06 1.62 6.60
N ARG A 292 21.27 2.86 7.07
CA ARG A 292 22.11 3.08 8.26
C ARG A 292 21.25 2.98 9.51
N PHE A 293 21.43 1.89 10.25
CA PHE A 293 20.71 1.65 11.49
C PHE A 293 21.37 2.32 12.70
N THR A 294 20.55 2.83 13.62
CA THR A 294 20.99 3.41 14.90
C THR A 294 20.21 2.82 16.08
N PRO A 295 20.73 2.91 17.32
CA PRO A 295 19.98 2.50 18.49
C PRO A 295 18.64 3.21 18.63
N ILE A 296 17.66 2.53 19.22
CA ILE A 296 16.31 3.07 19.48
C ILE A 296 16.43 4.25 20.44
N GLY A 297 15.80 5.39 20.11
CA GLY A 297 15.75 6.57 20.98
C GLY A 297 17.04 7.39 21.00
N ASP A 298 18.07 7.02 20.24
CA ASP A 298 19.35 7.73 20.20
C ASP A 298 19.40 8.74 19.05
N ALA A 299 18.87 9.95 19.31
CA ALA A 299 18.91 11.04 18.35
C ALA A 299 20.34 11.59 18.11
N VAL A 300 21.29 11.35 19.00
CA VAL A 300 22.69 11.74 18.80
C VAL A 300 23.31 10.84 17.73
N ALA A 301 23.20 9.51 17.90
CA ALA A 301 23.69 8.53 16.94
C ALA A 301 22.99 8.68 15.58
N MET A 302 21.67 8.88 15.56
CA MET A 302 20.92 9.16 14.32
C MET A 302 21.45 10.43 13.62
N GLY A 303 21.65 11.51 14.39
CA GLY A 303 22.21 12.73 13.83
C GLY A 303 23.65 12.55 13.33
N ASP A 304 24.47 11.73 13.98
CA ASP A 304 25.83 11.44 13.52
C ASP A 304 25.84 10.64 12.22
N ALA A 305 24.96 9.64 12.11
CA ALA A 305 24.79 8.87 10.89
C ALA A 305 24.31 9.72 9.71
N ILE A 306 23.34 10.62 9.95
CA ILE A 306 22.86 11.61 8.98
C ILE A 306 24.00 12.55 8.57
N ALA A 307 24.73 13.12 9.53
CA ALA A 307 25.81 14.05 9.25
C ALA A 307 26.95 13.38 8.45
N ALA A 308 27.26 12.12 8.74
CA ALA A 308 28.25 11.35 7.98
C ALA A 308 27.86 11.16 6.51
N LEU A 309 26.56 11.04 6.21
CA LEU A 309 26.07 11.01 4.83
C LEU A 309 26.14 12.38 4.17
N LEU A 310 25.73 13.44 4.88
CA LEU A 310 25.59 14.78 4.27
C LEU A 310 26.92 15.53 4.11
N ARG A 311 27.94 15.25 4.94
CA ARG A 311 29.24 15.94 4.92
C ARG A 311 30.15 15.51 3.76
N ASP A 312 30.04 14.27 3.29
CA ASP A 312 30.89 13.72 2.25
C ASP A 312 30.05 13.22 1.06
N PRO A 313 30.12 13.88 -0.11
CA PRO A 313 29.44 13.44 -1.32
C PRO A 313 29.78 12.00 -1.73
N ARG A 314 30.99 11.49 -1.40
CA ARG A 314 31.37 10.10 -1.69
C ARG A 314 30.61 9.13 -0.81
N ALA A 315 30.45 9.45 0.48
CA ALA A 315 29.64 8.64 1.41
C ALA A 315 28.16 8.62 0.98
N GLU A 316 27.62 9.77 0.55
CA GLU A 316 26.25 9.83 0.01
C GLU A 316 26.11 8.98 -1.26
N THR A 317 27.04 9.11 -2.20
CA THR A 317 27.04 8.35 -3.46
C THR A 317 27.17 6.85 -3.21
N ALA A 318 28.07 6.43 -2.32
CA ALA A 318 28.23 5.04 -1.94
C ALA A 318 26.96 4.48 -1.29
N GLN A 319 26.30 5.24 -0.41
CA GLN A 319 25.03 4.81 0.18
C GLN A 319 23.93 4.66 -0.88
N ARG A 320 23.83 5.59 -1.83
CA ARG A 320 22.88 5.50 -2.95
C ARG A 320 23.13 4.27 -3.81
N ALA A 321 24.39 3.91 -4.08
CA ALA A 321 24.74 2.71 -4.81
C ALA A 321 24.31 1.42 -4.08
N LYS A 322 24.41 1.40 -2.75
CA LYS A 322 23.88 0.28 -1.93
C LYS A 322 22.36 0.18 -2.00
N VAL A 323 21.66 1.32 -1.95
CA VAL A 323 20.20 1.37 -2.13
C VAL A 323 19.82 0.87 -3.51
N GLU A 324 20.49 1.32 -4.57
CA GLU A 324 20.24 0.87 -5.94
C GLU A 324 20.51 -0.63 -6.12
N HIS A 325 21.56 -1.15 -5.48
CA HIS A 325 21.83 -2.58 -5.47
C HIS A 325 20.67 -3.36 -4.84
N LEU A 326 20.25 -3.00 -3.62
CA LEU A 326 19.10 -3.61 -2.95
C LEU A 326 17.84 -3.56 -3.83
N VAL A 327 17.50 -2.38 -4.35
CA VAL A 327 16.30 -2.16 -5.18
C VAL A 327 16.26 -3.09 -6.39
N ARG A 328 17.42 -3.36 -7.01
CA ARG A 328 17.52 -4.25 -8.17
C ARG A 328 17.46 -5.73 -7.81
N THR A 329 17.87 -6.11 -6.59
CA THR A 329 18.03 -7.51 -6.21
C THR A 329 16.92 -8.05 -5.30
N ASP A 330 16.18 -7.17 -4.63
CA ASP A 330 15.12 -7.58 -3.71
C ASP A 330 13.79 -7.81 -4.44
N THR A 331 13.54 -9.06 -4.82
CA THR A 331 12.32 -9.50 -5.53
C THR A 331 11.28 -10.13 -4.61
N ARG A 332 11.52 -10.17 -3.29
CA ARG A 332 10.73 -11.00 -2.37
C ARG A 332 9.24 -10.65 -2.34
N PHE A 333 8.90 -9.36 -2.41
CA PHE A 333 7.50 -8.94 -2.45
C PHE A 333 6.81 -9.38 -3.75
N GLU A 334 7.47 -9.18 -4.89
CA GLU A 334 6.96 -9.56 -6.20
C GLU A 334 6.79 -11.07 -6.30
N ASP A 335 7.80 -11.84 -5.89
CA ASP A 335 7.77 -13.31 -5.89
C ASP A 335 6.64 -13.86 -5.01
N SER A 336 6.49 -13.36 -3.78
CA SER A 336 5.41 -13.75 -2.87
C SER A 336 4.03 -13.39 -3.41
N LEU A 337 3.88 -12.21 -4.01
CA LEU A 337 2.61 -11.82 -4.64
C LEU A 337 2.32 -12.67 -5.87
N HIS A 338 3.27 -12.91 -6.76
CA HIS A 338 3.06 -13.79 -7.91
C HIS A 338 2.61 -15.19 -7.48
N ALA A 339 3.24 -15.77 -6.46
CA ALA A 339 2.83 -17.06 -5.91
C ALA A 339 1.40 -17.03 -5.32
N LEU A 340 1.04 -15.94 -4.64
CA LEU A 340 -0.33 -15.72 -4.16
C LEU A 340 -1.33 -15.67 -5.32
N LEU A 341 -1.05 -14.88 -6.37
CA LEU A 341 -1.97 -14.71 -7.51
C LEU A 341 -2.20 -16.04 -8.25
N GLN A 342 -1.20 -16.92 -8.33
CA GLN A 342 -1.32 -18.26 -8.93
C GLN A 342 -2.16 -19.24 -8.10
N THR A 343 -2.31 -18.99 -6.79
CA THR A 343 -2.98 -19.89 -5.84
C THR A 343 -4.27 -19.29 -5.29
N TRP A 344 -4.66 -18.11 -5.79
CA TRP A 344 -5.91 -17.47 -5.40
C TRP A 344 -7.07 -18.20 -6.10
N PRO A 345 -8.01 -18.79 -5.35
CA PRO A 345 -9.13 -19.53 -5.94
C PRO A 345 -9.94 -18.64 -6.91
N GLU A 346 -10.31 -19.21 -8.05
CA GLU A 346 -11.16 -18.57 -9.08
C GLU A 346 -12.51 -18.08 -8.54
#